data_AF-A0A0S4I5H1-F1
#
_entry.id   AF-A0A0S4I5H1-F1
#
_cell.length_a   1.000
_cell.length_b   1.000
_cell.length_c   1.000
_cell.angle_alpha   90.00
_cell.angle_beta   90.00
_cell.angle_gamma   90.00
#
_symmetry.space_group_name_H-M   'P 1'
#
loop_
_entity.id
_entity.type
_entity.pdbx_description
1 polymer ?
#
loop_
_entity_poly.entity_id
_entity_poly.type
_entity_poly.pdbx_seq_one_letter_code
_entity_poly.pdbx_strand_id
1 'polypeptide(L)'
;MDIKVLRNIANVARTGSITDAAEQVHVTVQALAAQLKKLEDHCGFKLFDRTNKGVSLTQEGVGILPHVLEIVRCSERMQLKIKQLRERQSQPLRVALNSTLSMEINQQIMAGVASNLSGCSPIFSCSESPDNLTKLAKGEADMVVILGDSMPEGFYSVSLKGLRIEVVACSVSGDTAPSVVIKPLPECPYASIFSRFANHQGGGLEAATVFHSGSEIVSVSMIKSFGGMGVLSRAVAEANDLHVWEGYSEYLDVYLVMKEPWIVEEEFPQFYPKTAPMHAFESINA
;
A
#
# COMPACT_ATOMS: atom_id res chain seq x y z
N MET A 1 22.36 -24.27 -2.09
CA MET A 1 21.00 -23.74 -1.82
C MET A 1 20.46 -23.09 -3.08
N ASP A 2 19.21 -23.37 -3.46
CA ASP A 2 18.56 -22.78 -4.66
C ASP A 2 17.78 -21.51 -4.26
N ILE A 3 17.94 -20.43 -5.03
CA ILE A 3 17.24 -19.15 -4.81
C ILE A 3 15.71 -19.29 -4.84
N LYS A 4 15.18 -20.24 -5.63
CA LYS A 4 13.73 -20.52 -5.65
C LYS A 4 13.25 -21.03 -4.30
N VAL A 5 14.04 -21.88 -3.65
CA VAL A 5 13.74 -22.40 -2.31
C VAL A 5 13.76 -21.26 -1.28
N LEU A 6 14.76 -20.38 -1.36
CA LEU A 6 14.86 -19.19 -0.50
C LEU A 6 13.64 -18.27 -0.63
N ARG A 7 13.20 -17.99 -1.87
CA ARG A 7 11.98 -17.20 -2.14
C ARG A 7 10.74 -17.85 -1.53
N ASN A 8 10.62 -19.16 -1.66
CA ASN A 8 9.49 -19.94 -1.15
C ASN A 8 9.40 -19.92 0.38
N ILE A 9 10.54 -19.91 1.07
CA ILE A 9 10.59 -19.78 2.54
C ILE A 9 10.16 -18.40 2.99
N ALA A 10 10.67 -17.36 2.35
CA ALA A 10 10.22 -16.00 2.62
C ALA A 10 8.71 -15.87 2.41
N ASN A 11 8.17 -16.51 1.36
CA ASN A 11 6.74 -16.50 1.11
C ASN A 11 5.93 -17.24 2.19
N VAL A 12 6.37 -18.43 2.63
CA VAL A 12 5.71 -19.18 3.72
C VAL A 12 5.76 -18.40 5.04
N ALA A 13 6.88 -17.76 5.35
CA ALA A 13 7.01 -16.92 6.55
C ALA A 13 6.04 -15.73 6.53
N ARG A 14 5.83 -15.13 5.35
CA ARG A 14 4.91 -14.00 5.15
C ARG A 14 3.44 -14.41 5.23
N THR A 15 3.06 -15.54 4.63
CA THR A 15 1.66 -15.99 4.60
C THR A 15 1.21 -16.67 5.89
N GLY A 16 2.15 -17.27 6.65
CA GLY A 16 1.81 -18.14 7.78
C GLY A 16 1.06 -19.43 7.37
N SER A 17 0.98 -19.71 6.07
CA SER A 17 0.26 -20.84 5.49
C SER A 17 1.04 -21.40 4.30
N ILE A 18 1.38 -22.70 4.36
CA ILE A 18 2.03 -23.39 3.22
C ILE A 18 1.06 -23.52 2.05
N THR A 19 -0.24 -23.64 2.32
CA THR A 19 -1.27 -23.75 1.26
C THR A 19 -1.30 -22.45 0.45
N ASP A 20 -1.49 -21.31 1.12
CA ASP A 20 -1.60 -19.99 0.49
C ASP A 20 -0.28 -19.61 -0.20
N ALA A 21 0.86 -19.94 0.41
CA ALA A 21 2.16 -19.72 -0.20
C ALA A 21 2.35 -20.54 -1.48
N ALA A 22 1.86 -21.79 -1.52
CA ALA A 22 1.94 -22.66 -2.69
C ALA A 22 1.08 -22.15 -3.84
N GLU A 23 -0.11 -21.64 -3.53
CA GLU A 23 -1.00 -20.99 -4.51
C GLU A 23 -0.35 -19.77 -5.14
N GLN A 24 0.23 -18.88 -4.32
CA GLN A 24 0.89 -17.65 -4.79
C GLN A 24 2.10 -17.91 -5.70
N VAL A 25 2.80 -19.02 -5.51
CA VAL A 25 3.98 -19.38 -6.34
C VAL A 25 3.67 -20.46 -7.38
N HIS A 26 2.40 -20.79 -7.57
CA HIS A 26 1.89 -21.76 -8.55
C HIS A 26 2.56 -23.14 -8.49
N VAL A 27 2.73 -23.69 -7.28
CA VAL A 27 3.22 -25.06 -7.06
C VAL A 27 2.25 -25.85 -6.20
N THR A 28 2.40 -27.17 -6.16
CA THR A 28 1.60 -27.99 -5.24
C THR A 28 2.09 -27.82 -3.80
N VAL A 29 1.15 -27.89 -2.84
CA VAL A 29 1.47 -27.87 -1.39
C VAL A 29 2.50 -28.93 -1.03
N GLN A 30 2.42 -30.12 -1.63
CA GLN A 30 3.38 -31.20 -1.43
C GLN A 30 4.79 -30.84 -1.94
N ALA A 31 4.89 -30.21 -3.11
CA ALA A 31 6.17 -29.79 -3.67
C ALA A 31 6.82 -28.70 -2.80
N LEU A 32 6.04 -27.72 -2.34
CA LEU A 32 6.52 -26.66 -1.46
C LEU A 32 6.98 -27.24 -0.11
N ALA A 33 6.16 -28.10 0.52
CA ALA A 33 6.51 -28.76 1.78
C ALA A 33 7.79 -29.61 1.67
N ALA A 34 8.00 -30.28 0.53
CA ALA A 34 9.21 -31.06 0.28
C ALA A 34 10.45 -30.17 0.10
N GLN A 35 10.32 -29.00 -0.53
CA GLN A 35 11.41 -28.02 -0.64
C GLN A 35 11.80 -27.45 0.71
N LEU A 36 10.82 -27.10 1.55
CA LEU A 36 11.07 -26.64 2.92
C LEU A 36 11.83 -27.70 3.72
N LYS A 37 11.33 -28.94 3.72
CA LYS A 37 11.97 -30.04 4.44
C LYS A 37 13.41 -30.27 3.97
N LYS A 38 13.67 -30.26 2.67
CA LYS A 38 15.03 -30.39 2.12
C LYS A 38 15.96 -29.28 2.60
N LEU A 39 15.45 -28.06 2.78
CA LEU A 39 16.29 -27.00 3.34
C LEU A 39 16.53 -27.21 4.83
N GLU A 40 15.50 -27.54 5.61
CA GLU A 40 15.66 -27.83 7.04
C GLU A 40 16.67 -28.96 7.27
N ASP A 41 16.60 -30.02 6.46
CA ASP A 41 17.57 -31.12 6.44
C ASP A 41 19.00 -30.63 6.12
N HIS A 42 19.14 -29.64 5.21
CA HIS A 42 20.43 -29.04 4.86
C HIS A 42 20.98 -28.13 5.97
N CYS A 43 20.11 -27.37 6.63
CA CYS A 43 20.46 -26.51 7.76
C CYS A 43 20.76 -27.30 9.04
N GLY A 44 20.18 -28.49 9.18
CA GLY A 44 20.29 -29.32 10.37
C GLY A 44 19.33 -28.93 11.50
N PHE A 45 18.39 -28.02 11.23
CA PHE A 45 17.36 -27.56 12.16
C PHE A 45 16.09 -27.17 11.42
N LYS A 46 14.97 -27.13 12.15
CA LYS A 46 13.69 -26.68 11.60
C LYS A 46 13.67 -25.17 11.49
N LEU A 47 13.09 -24.66 10.41
CA LEU A 47 12.85 -23.25 10.18
C LEU A 47 11.42 -22.87 10.56
N PHE A 48 10.51 -23.84 10.51
CA PHE A 48 9.09 -23.62 10.77
C PHE A 48 8.52 -24.64 11.76
N ASP A 49 7.67 -24.13 12.66
CA ASP A 49 6.76 -24.93 13.47
C ASP A 49 5.38 -24.97 12.81
N ARG A 50 4.86 -26.19 12.66
CA ARG A 50 3.52 -26.43 12.14
C ARG A 50 2.59 -26.65 13.32
N THR A 51 1.60 -25.79 13.46
CA THR A 51 0.58 -25.87 14.50
C THR A 51 -0.81 -25.99 13.88
N ASN A 52 -1.81 -26.31 14.69
CA ASN A 52 -3.21 -26.33 14.25
C ASN A 52 -3.72 -24.94 13.79
N LYS A 53 -2.98 -23.87 14.08
CA LYS A 53 -3.31 -22.49 13.68
C LYS A 53 -2.57 -22.02 12.42
N GLY A 54 -1.73 -22.87 11.83
CA GLY A 54 -0.90 -22.52 10.68
C GLY A 54 0.58 -22.76 10.92
N VAL A 55 1.41 -21.98 10.25
CA VAL A 55 2.87 -22.13 10.22
C VAL A 55 3.53 -20.88 10.79
N SER A 56 4.45 -21.07 11.74
CA SER A 56 5.24 -20.00 12.35
C SER A 56 6.73 -20.31 12.27
N LEU A 57 7.58 -19.29 12.34
CA LEU A 57 9.04 -19.49 12.38
C LEU A 57 9.47 -20.09 13.73
N THR A 58 10.49 -20.95 13.69
CA THR A 58 11.26 -21.32 14.89
C THR A 58 12.20 -20.18 15.29
N GLN A 59 12.88 -20.30 16.44
CA GLN A 59 13.90 -19.33 16.85
C GLN A 59 15.03 -19.22 15.81
N GLU A 60 15.47 -20.36 15.26
CA GLU A 60 16.47 -20.43 14.21
C GLU A 60 15.93 -19.87 12.89
N GLY A 61 14.66 -20.12 12.58
CA GLY A 61 13.96 -19.53 11.44
C GLY A 61 13.92 -18.00 11.49
N VAL A 62 13.62 -17.42 12.66
CA VAL A 62 13.69 -15.97 12.90
C VAL A 62 15.11 -15.45 12.68
N GLY A 63 16.13 -16.18 13.14
CA GLY A 63 17.53 -15.81 12.97
C GLY A 63 18.00 -15.80 11.51
N ILE A 64 17.55 -16.75 10.68
CA ILE A 64 18.03 -16.89 9.29
C ILE A 64 17.23 -16.06 8.28
N LEU A 65 15.95 -15.78 8.56
CA LEU A 65 15.07 -15.11 7.61
C LEU A 65 15.62 -13.78 7.08
N PRO A 66 16.24 -12.89 7.88
CA PRO A 66 16.84 -11.66 7.37
C PRO A 66 17.89 -11.90 6.28
N HIS A 67 18.72 -12.95 6.43
CA HIS A 67 19.74 -13.31 5.43
C HIS A 67 19.12 -13.91 4.17
N VAL A 68 18.07 -14.71 4.31
CA VAL A 68 17.30 -15.22 3.17
C VAL A 68 16.74 -14.07 2.34
N LEU A 69 16.13 -13.08 3.00
CA LEU A 69 15.58 -11.89 2.35
C LEU A 69 16.66 -11.05 1.66
N GLU A 70 17.84 -10.90 2.27
CA GLU A 70 18.98 -10.19 1.67
C GLU A 70 19.49 -10.88 0.38
N ILE A 71 19.64 -12.20 0.39
CA ILE A 71 20.09 -12.96 -0.79
C ILE A 71 19.06 -12.87 -1.92
N VAL A 72 17.77 -13.00 -1.61
CA VAL A 72 16.68 -12.86 -2.58
C VAL A 72 16.72 -11.47 -3.24
N ARG A 73 16.81 -10.41 -2.43
CA ARG A 73 16.95 -9.02 -2.91
C ARG A 73 18.17 -8.82 -3.80
N CYS A 74 19.33 -9.33 -3.40
CA CYS A 74 20.56 -9.22 -4.20
C CYS A 74 20.40 -9.89 -5.57
N SER A 75 19.72 -11.04 -5.61
CA SER A 75 19.42 -11.73 -6.86
C SER A 75 18.52 -10.90 -7.77
N GLU A 76 17.46 -10.29 -7.21
CA GLU A 76 16.52 -9.43 -7.94
C GLU A 76 17.22 -8.19 -8.51
N ARG A 77 18.01 -7.48 -7.70
CA ARG A 77 18.83 -6.34 -8.14
C ARG A 77 19.78 -6.71 -9.29
N MET A 78 20.38 -7.90 -9.24
CA MET A 78 21.24 -8.39 -10.31
C MET A 78 20.45 -8.64 -11.61
N GLN A 79 19.26 -9.26 -11.54
CA GLN A 79 18.41 -9.49 -12.72
C GLN A 79 18.01 -8.17 -13.39
N LEU A 80 17.67 -7.18 -12.57
CA LEU A 80 17.36 -5.83 -13.04
C LEU A 80 18.56 -5.20 -13.74
N LYS A 81 19.74 -5.29 -13.14
CA LYS A 81 20.97 -4.76 -13.76
C LYS A 81 21.29 -5.45 -15.09
N ILE A 82 21.06 -6.77 -15.19
CA ILE A 82 21.22 -7.53 -16.44
C ILE A 82 20.25 -7.04 -17.50
N LYS A 83 18.97 -6.83 -17.16
CA LYS A 83 17.96 -6.28 -18.08
C LYS A 83 18.38 -4.90 -18.60
N GLN A 84 18.82 -4.02 -17.69
CA GLN A 84 19.33 -2.69 -18.04
C GLN A 84 20.53 -2.73 -18.98
N LEU A 85 21.53 -3.56 -18.69
CA LEU A 85 22.74 -3.68 -19.50
C LEU A 85 22.44 -4.25 -20.90
N ARG A 86 21.41 -5.11 -21.02
CA ARG A 86 20.98 -5.70 -22.29
C ARG A 86 20.31 -4.68 -23.20
N GLU A 87 19.53 -3.75 -22.63
CA GLU A 87 18.64 -2.90 -23.42
C GLU A 87 19.34 -1.68 -24.07
N ARG A 88 20.61 -1.35 -23.73
CA ARG A 88 21.47 -0.26 -24.30
C ARG A 88 20.88 1.18 -24.31
N GLN A 89 19.57 1.32 -24.18
CA GLN A 89 18.77 2.51 -23.93
C GLN A 89 17.81 2.13 -22.80
N SER A 90 18.17 2.39 -21.54
CA SER A 90 17.20 2.22 -20.47
C SER A 90 16.06 3.21 -20.70
N GLN A 91 14.85 2.71 -20.97
CA GLN A 91 13.68 3.56 -20.86
C GLN A 91 13.64 4.14 -19.43
N PRO A 92 13.31 5.42 -19.29
CA PRO A 92 13.22 6.04 -17.98
C PRO A 92 12.20 5.29 -17.12
N LEU A 93 12.52 5.09 -15.84
CA LEU A 93 11.60 4.46 -14.90
C LEU A 93 10.45 5.44 -14.60
N ARG A 94 9.22 5.10 -14.96
CA ARG A 94 8.07 5.99 -14.76
C ARG A 94 7.36 5.66 -13.46
N VAL A 95 7.31 6.65 -12.58
CA VAL A 95 6.75 6.51 -11.23
C VAL A 95 5.56 7.46 -11.11
N ALA A 96 4.37 6.93 -10.83
CA ALA A 96 3.19 7.75 -10.60
C ALA A 96 2.91 7.83 -9.09
N LEU A 97 3.08 9.02 -8.53
CA LEU A 97 2.73 9.34 -7.14
C LEU A 97 1.22 9.53 -7.01
N ASN A 98 0.76 9.65 -5.77
CA ASN A 98 -0.66 9.86 -5.47
C ASN A 98 -0.93 11.29 -4.98
N SER A 99 -1.96 11.92 -5.54
CA SER A 99 -2.32 13.32 -5.27
C SER A 99 -2.90 13.59 -3.88
N THR A 100 -3.45 12.58 -3.22
CA THR A 100 -3.93 12.69 -1.82
C THR A 100 -2.77 12.82 -0.84
N LEU A 101 -1.59 12.30 -1.17
CA LEU A 101 -0.44 12.36 -0.28
C LEU A 101 0.12 13.78 -0.22
N SER A 102 0.52 14.20 0.99
CA SER A 102 1.17 15.49 1.19
C SER A 102 2.47 15.61 0.38
N MET A 103 2.90 16.84 0.12
CA MET A 103 4.16 17.10 -0.59
C MET A 103 5.35 16.42 0.10
N GLU A 104 5.41 16.46 1.44
CA GLU A 104 6.48 15.85 2.23
C GLU A 104 6.51 14.33 2.09
N ILE A 105 5.35 13.68 2.13
CA ILE A 105 5.25 12.23 1.93
C ILE A 105 5.70 11.86 0.52
N ASN A 106 5.21 12.59 -0.48
CA ASN A 106 5.62 12.39 -1.88
C ASN A 106 7.14 12.61 -2.07
N GLN A 107 7.74 13.59 -1.39
CA GLN A 107 9.20 13.78 -1.39
C GLN A 107 9.95 12.58 -0.78
N GLN A 108 9.47 12.02 0.32
CA GLN A 108 10.07 10.83 0.94
C GLN A 108 9.98 9.61 0.03
N ILE A 109 8.85 9.42 -0.65
CA ILE A 109 8.67 8.34 -1.62
C ILE A 109 9.64 8.52 -2.79
N MET A 110 9.72 9.72 -3.36
CA MET A 110 10.68 10.04 -4.44
C MET A 110 12.12 9.76 -4.03
N ALA A 111 12.51 10.16 -2.82
CA ALA A 111 13.84 9.92 -2.28
C ALA A 111 14.12 8.41 -2.12
N GLY A 112 13.17 7.65 -1.57
CA GLY A 112 13.28 6.19 -1.42
C GLY A 112 13.40 5.47 -2.77
N VAL A 113 12.64 5.88 -3.78
CA VAL A 113 12.77 5.31 -5.13
C VAL A 113 14.13 5.65 -5.74
N ALA A 114 14.56 6.91 -5.63
CA ALA A 114 15.82 7.37 -6.20
C ALA A 114 17.05 6.71 -5.55
N SER A 115 17.03 6.47 -4.23
CA SER A 115 18.15 5.84 -3.51
C SER A 115 18.28 4.34 -3.81
N ASN A 116 17.16 3.63 -3.96
CA ASN A 116 17.15 2.19 -4.17
C ASN A 116 17.39 1.78 -5.63
N LEU A 117 17.11 2.68 -6.59
CA LEU A 117 17.23 2.41 -8.03
C LEU A 117 18.40 3.18 -8.68
N SER A 118 19.57 3.10 -8.05
CA SER A 118 20.80 3.77 -8.52
C SER A 118 21.13 3.42 -9.98
N GLY A 119 21.12 4.42 -10.86
CA GLY A 119 21.42 4.26 -12.29
C GLY A 119 20.21 4.31 -13.23
N CYS A 120 19.00 4.44 -12.69
CA CYS A 120 17.81 4.82 -13.46
C CYS A 120 17.64 6.34 -13.48
N SER A 121 17.10 6.89 -14.56
CA SER A 121 16.57 8.26 -14.60
C SER A 121 15.06 8.20 -14.42
N PRO A 122 14.53 8.39 -13.20
CA PRO A 122 13.10 8.29 -12.96
C PRO A 122 12.36 9.51 -13.51
N ILE A 123 11.17 9.28 -14.06
CA ILE A 123 10.20 10.32 -14.42
C ILE A 123 9.02 10.19 -13.47
N PHE A 124 8.70 11.27 -12.77
CA PHE A 124 7.58 11.30 -11.84
C PHE A 124 6.35 11.95 -12.47
N SER A 125 5.18 11.37 -12.19
CA SER A 125 3.86 11.97 -12.42
C SER A 125 3.04 11.87 -11.15
N CYS A 126 1.88 12.53 -11.09
CA CYS A 126 1.01 12.48 -9.91
C CYS A 126 -0.45 12.43 -10.36
N SER A 127 -1.22 11.49 -9.85
CA SER A 127 -2.67 11.37 -10.09
C SER A 127 -3.36 10.48 -9.05
N GLU A 128 -4.66 10.26 -9.20
CA GLU A 128 -5.46 9.44 -8.28
C GLU A 128 -5.23 7.93 -8.49
N SER A 129 -5.56 7.13 -7.48
CA SER A 129 -5.32 5.67 -7.48
C SER A 129 -5.90 4.93 -8.72
N PRO A 130 -7.11 5.23 -9.22
CA PRO A 130 -7.66 4.54 -10.40
C PRO A 130 -6.86 4.81 -11.68
N ASP A 131 -6.44 6.06 -11.87
CA ASP A 131 -5.62 6.47 -13.03
C ASP A 131 -4.21 5.87 -12.93
N ASN A 132 -3.64 5.87 -11.72
CA ASN A 132 -2.38 5.20 -11.43
C ASN A 132 -2.43 3.69 -11.77
N LEU A 133 -3.45 2.96 -11.33
CA LEU A 133 -3.64 1.55 -11.69
C LEU A 133 -3.80 1.35 -13.20
N THR A 134 -4.52 2.24 -13.86
CA THR A 134 -4.70 2.20 -15.33
C THR A 134 -3.37 2.40 -16.06
N LYS A 135 -2.58 3.40 -15.65
CA LYS A 135 -1.24 3.67 -16.18
C LYS A 135 -0.31 2.48 -15.98
N LEU A 136 -0.37 1.86 -14.80
CA LEU A 136 0.39 0.64 -14.52
C LEU A 136 -0.05 -0.49 -15.46
N ALA A 137 -1.34 -0.81 -15.53
CA ALA A 137 -1.84 -1.89 -16.39
C ALA A 137 -1.44 -1.71 -17.87
N LYS A 138 -1.58 -0.49 -18.40
CA LYS A 138 -1.21 -0.14 -19.78
C LYS A 138 0.30 -0.05 -20.03
N GLY A 139 1.11 -0.03 -18.97
CA GLY A 139 2.56 0.18 -19.09
C GLY A 139 2.93 1.60 -19.46
N GLU A 140 2.10 2.57 -19.09
CA GLU A 140 2.38 4.00 -19.11
C GLU A 140 3.14 4.43 -17.84
N ALA A 141 2.99 3.66 -16.76
CA ALA A 141 3.81 3.72 -15.56
C ALA A 141 4.42 2.35 -15.24
N ASP A 142 5.56 2.39 -14.56
CA ASP A 142 6.30 1.23 -14.11
C ASP A 142 5.97 0.98 -12.62
N MET A 143 6.01 2.03 -11.80
CA MET A 143 5.64 2.00 -10.38
C MET A 143 4.55 3.04 -10.11
N VAL A 144 3.60 2.72 -9.24
CA VAL A 144 2.52 3.64 -8.89
C VAL A 144 2.18 3.57 -7.40
N VAL A 145 1.82 4.71 -6.82
CA VAL A 145 1.35 4.80 -5.44
C VAL A 145 -0.17 4.80 -5.45
N ILE A 146 -0.78 3.95 -4.63
CA ILE A 146 -2.23 3.83 -4.51
C ILE A 146 -2.67 3.83 -3.05
N LEU A 147 -3.95 4.14 -2.84
CA LEU A 147 -4.66 3.97 -1.58
C LEU A 147 -5.62 2.78 -1.72
N GLY A 148 -5.82 2.02 -0.65
CA GLY A 148 -6.83 0.96 -0.63
C GLY A 148 -6.72 0.07 0.59
N ASP A 149 -7.64 -0.90 0.66
CA ASP A 149 -7.70 -1.92 1.72
C ASP A 149 -7.11 -3.27 1.27
N SER A 150 -6.73 -3.38 -0.01
CA SER A 150 -6.24 -4.62 -0.60
C SER A 150 -5.17 -4.37 -1.66
N MET A 151 -4.31 -5.38 -1.83
CA MET A 151 -3.27 -5.36 -2.86
C MET A 151 -3.89 -5.69 -4.23
N PRO A 152 -3.56 -4.95 -5.30
CA PRO A 152 -4.02 -5.27 -6.64
C PRO A 152 -3.51 -6.64 -7.08
N GLU A 153 -4.39 -7.49 -7.59
CA GLU A 153 -4.01 -8.78 -8.16
C GLU A 153 -3.13 -8.60 -9.42
N GLY A 154 -2.20 -9.53 -9.64
CA GLY A 154 -1.37 -9.54 -10.84
C GLY A 154 -0.22 -8.53 -10.85
N PHE A 155 -0.02 -7.77 -9.77
CA PHE A 155 1.11 -6.85 -9.61
C PHE A 155 1.89 -7.14 -8.33
N TYR A 156 3.17 -6.75 -8.32
CA TYR A 156 3.95 -6.72 -7.08
C TYR A 156 3.55 -5.48 -6.30
N SER A 157 3.41 -5.62 -4.99
CA SER A 157 3.03 -4.50 -4.13
C SER A 157 3.78 -4.54 -2.82
N VAL A 158 4.04 -3.34 -2.31
CA VAL A 158 4.73 -3.06 -1.05
C VAL A 158 3.83 -2.14 -0.24
N SER A 159 3.54 -2.50 1.01
CA SER A 159 2.86 -1.59 1.93
C SER A 159 3.86 -0.55 2.44
N LEU A 160 3.47 0.72 2.41
CA LEU A 160 4.29 1.79 2.99
C LEU A 160 3.97 1.89 4.48
N LYS A 161 4.65 1.05 5.28
CA LYS A 161 4.33 0.89 6.70
C LYS A 161 4.29 2.22 7.46
N GLY A 162 3.21 2.39 8.22
CA GLY A 162 2.94 3.56 9.06
C GLY A 162 2.39 4.77 8.30
N LEU A 163 2.28 4.69 6.97
CA LEU A 163 1.56 5.66 6.15
C LEU A 163 0.12 5.19 5.96
N ARG A 164 -0.82 5.87 6.61
CA ARG A 164 -2.26 5.65 6.44
C ARG A 164 -2.97 6.97 6.19
N ILE A 165 -3.99 6.94 5.35
CA ILE A 165 -4.84 8.11 5.06
C ILE A 165 -6.11 7.99 5.86
N GLU A 166 -6.29 8.90 6.81
CA GLU A 166 -7.55 9.06 7.50
C GLU A 166 -8.55 9.77 6.58
N VAL A 167 -9.68 9.13 6.33
CA VAL A 167 -10.79 9.64 5.54
C VAL A 167 -11.92 10.00 6.48
N VAL A 168 -12.44 11.22 6.33
CA VAL A 168 -13.46 11.82 7.19
C VAL A 168 -14.63 12.33 6.36
N ALA A 169 -15.82 12.35 6.97
CA ALA A 169 -16.94 13.08 6.41
C ALA A 169 -16.77 14.59 6.68
N CYS A 170 -17.10 15.43 5.70
CA CYS A 170 -16.93 16.87 5.80
C CYS A 170 -17.96 17.65 4.98
N SER A 171 -18.14 18.91 5.37
CA SER A 171 -19.09 19.85 4.79
C SER A 171 -18.64 21.30 5.02
N VAL A 172 -19.34 22.27 4.44
CA VAL A 172 -19.07 23.70 4.68
C VAL A 172 -19.49 24.13 6.09
N SER A 173 -20.60 23.58 6.59
CA SER A 173 -21.17 23.83 7.93
C SER A 173 -21.39 22.50 8.66
N GLY A 174 -21.69 22.56 9.96
CA GLY A 174 -22.08 21.37 10.74
C GLY A 174 -23.48 20.83 10.45
N ASP A 175 -24.12 21.24 9.35
CA ASP A 175 -25.47 20.83 9.01
C ASP A 175 -25.55 19.32 8.68
N THR A 176 -26.61 18.69 9.16
CA THR A 176 -26.86 17.24 9.03
C THR A 176 -27.75 16.85 7.86
N ALA A 177 -28.30 17.84 7.16
CA ALA A 177 -29.19 17.65 6.02
C ALA A 177 -28.69 18.46 4.81
N PRO A 178 -27.66 17.97 4.10
CA PRO A 178 -27.09 18.70 2.97
C PRO A 178 -28.04 18.69 1.76
N SER A 179 -28.07 19.78 1.00
CA SER A 179 -28.82 19.84 -0.27
C SER A 179 -28.09 19.10 -1.41
N VAL A 180 -26.76 18.99 -1.31
CA VAL A 180 -25.90 18.31 -2.28
C VAL A 180 -24.98 17.33 -1.56
N VAL A 181 -24.85 16.14 -2.12
CA VAL A 181 -23.93 15.11 -1.62
C VAL A 181 -22.94 14.74 -2.70
N ILE A 182 -21.66 14.75 -2.35
CA ILE A 182 -20.55 14.42 -3.24
C ILE A 182 -20.22 12.95 -2.98
N LYS A 183 -20.63 12.09 -3.91
CA LYS A 183 -20.39 10.66 -3.86
C LYS A 183 -19.12 10.32 -4.65
N PRO A 184 -18.16 9.59 -4.06
CA PRO A 184 -17.00 9.12 -4.80
C PRO A 184 -17.39 8.25 -6.00
N LEU A 185 -16.59 8.29 -7.07
CA LEU A 185 -16.73 7.35 -8.19
C LEU A 185 -16.52 5.90 -7.72
N PRO A 186 -17.17 4.88 -8.34
CA PRO A 186 -17.10 3.49 -7.88
C PRO A 186 -15.67 2.92 -7.73
N GLU A 187 -14.77 3.32 -8.63
CA GLU A 187 -13.36 2.93 -8.64
C GLU A 187 -12.50 3.70 -7.63
N CYS A 188 -13.03 4.78 -7.05
CA CYS A 188 -12.32 5.58 -6.06
C CYS A 188 -12.18 4.77 -4.75
N PRO A 189 -11.00 4.78 -4.11
CA PRO A 189 -10.80 4.07 -2.84
C PRO A 189 -11.73 4.56 -1.72
N TYR A 190 -12.30 5.77 -1.83
CA TYR A 190 -13.22 6.32 -0.83
C TYR A 190 -14.66 5.84 -1.01
N ALA A 191 -14.99 5.13 -2.10
CA ALA A 191 -16.37 4.73 -2.41
C ALA A 191 -16.98 3.80 -1.35
N SER A 192 -16.18 2.84 -0.85
CA SER A 192 -16.63 1.89 0.18
C SER A 192 -16.84 2.60 1.52
N ILE A 193 -15.93 3.52 1.89
CA ILE A 193 -16.01 4.37 3.08
C ILE A 193 -17.27 5.24 2.99
N PHE A 194 -17.46 5.99 1.90
CA PHE A 194 -18.65 6.80 1.71
C PHE A 194 -19.96 6.01 1.86
N SER A 195 -20.01 4.78 1.33
CA SER A 195 -21.19 3.93 1.44
C SER A 195 -21.48 3.54 2.90
N ARG A 196 -20.44 3.25 3.69
CA ARG A 196 -20.57 2.98 5.13
C ARG A 196 -21.01 4.23 5.91
N PHE A 197 -20.44 5.39 5.61
CA PHE A 197 -20.87 6.67 6.14
C PHE A 197 -22.36 6.95 5.86
N ALA A 198 -22.78 6.79 4.60
CA ALA A 198 -24.16 7.06 4.19
C ALA A 198 -25.16 6.15 4.92
N ASN A 199 -24.81 4.89 5.13
CA ASN A 199 -25.61 3.95 5.93
C ASN A 199 -25.65 4.35 7.41
N HIS A 200 -24.55 4.89 7.96
CA HIS A 200 -24.48 5.35 9.35
C HIS A 200 -25.42 6.55 9.62
N GLN A 201 -25.65 7.42 8.63
CA GLN A 201 -26.54 8.58 8.74
C GLN A 201 -28.04 8.24 8.74
N GLY A 202 -28.43 6.99 8.48
CA GLY A 202 -29.83 6.55 8.62
C GLY A 202 -30.83 7.28 7.69
N GLY A 203 -30.43 7.61 6.46
CA GLY A 203 -31.35 8.12 5.41
C GLY A 203 -31.33 9.65 5.18
N GLY A 204 -30.60 10.43 6.00
CA GLY A 204 -30.52 11.89 5.85
C GLY A 204 -29.94 12.40 4.52
N LEU A 205 -29.27 11.53 3.74
CA LEU A 205 -28.66 11.86 2.46
C LEU A 205 -29.53 11.50 1.25
N GLU A 206 -30.63 10.74 1.40
CA GLU A 206 -31.41 10.22 0.27
C GLU A 206 -32.18 11.31 -0.51
N ALA A 207 -32.52 12.42 0.17
CA ALA A 207 -33.22 13.54 -0.44
C ALA A 207 -32.28 14.55 -1.14
N ALA A 208 -30.96 14.38 -1.01
CA ALA A 208 -29.99 15.31 -1.55
C ALA A 208 -29.70 15.06 -3.03
N THR A 209 -29.34 16.12 -3.77
CA THR A 209 -28.84 15.96 -5.14
C THR A 209 -27.44 15.35 -5.11
N VAL A 210 -27.20 14.31 -5.91
CA VAL A 210 -25.92 13.59 -5.91
C VAL A 210 -25.01 14.07 -7.02
N PHE A 211 -23.81 14.53 -6.66
CA PHE A 211 -22.71 14.79 -7.58
C PHE A 211 -21.63 13.72 -7.41
N HIS A 212 -20.86 13.47 -8.47
CA HIS A 212 -19.82 12.44 -8.47
C HIS A 212 -18.44 13.03 -8.70
N SER A 213 -17.44 12.53 -7.97
CA SER A 213 -16.05 12.90 -8.17
C SER A 213 -15.11 11.77 -7.75
N GLY A 214 -14.04 11.54 -8.51
CA GLY A 214 -12.92 10.68 -8.10
C GLY A 214 -11.72 11.46 -7.54
N SER A 215 -11.82 12.80 -7.47
CA SER A 215 -10.73 13.69 -7.05
C SER A 215 -11.13 14.51 -5.83
N GLU A 216 -10.24 14.60 -4.86
CA GLU A 216 -10.45 15.40 -3.65
C GLU A 216 -10.53 16.89 -3.96
N ILE A 217 -9.70 17.40 -4.89
CA ILE A 217 -9.68 18.82 -5.28
C ILE A 217 -11.03 19.23 -5.87
N VAL A 218 -11.59 18.39 -6.74
CA VAL A 218 -12.89 18.62 -7.36
C VAL A 218 -14.00 18.51 -6.30
N SER A 219 -13.89 17.54 -5.40
CA SER A 219 -14.86 17.34 -4.32
C SER A 219 -14.91 18.53 -3.35
N VAL A 220 -13.76 19.07 -2.94
CA VAL A 220 -13.66 20.31 -2.15
C VAL A 220 -14.36 21.46 -2.87
N SER A 221 -14.10 21.61 -4.18
CA SER A 221 -14.70 22.67 -4.98
C SER A 221 -16.22 22.55 -5.03
N MET A 222 -16.75 21.34 -5.16
CA MET A 222 -18.19 21.07 -5.12
C MET A 222 -18.79 21.35 -3.73
N ILE A 223 -18.13 20.88 -2.67
CA ILE A 223 -18.55 21.12 -1.27
C ILE A 223 -18.68 22.63 -1.03
N LYS A 224 -17.63 23.39 -1.33
CA LYS A 224 -17.59 24.85 -1.11
C LYS A 224 -18.59 25.61 -1.98
N SER A 225 -18.75 25.23 -3.25
CA SER A 225 -19.59 25.96 -4.21
C SER A 225 -21.08 25.69 -4.02
N PHE A 226 -21.45 24.51 -3.51
CA PHE A 226 -22.85 24.06 -3.45
C PHE A 226 -23.34 23.78 -2.03
N GLY A 227 -22.55 24.10 -1.00
CA GLY A 227 -22.90 23.80 0.39
C GLY A 227 -23.09 22.30 0.63
N GLY A 228 -22.25 21.49 -0.02
CA GLY A 228 -22.42 20.04 -0.06
C GLY A 228 -21.74 19.30 1.10
N MET A 229 -21.98 17.99 1.16
CA MET A 229 -21.31 17.05 2.08
C MET A 229 -20.66 15.92 1.30
N GLY A 230 -19.48 15.47 1.73
CA GLY A 230 -18.79 14.33 1.13
C GLY A 230 -17.79 13.71 2.09
N VAL A 231 -16.94 12.82 1.56
CA VAL A 231 -15.79 12.27 2.27
C VAL A 231 -14.48 12.71 1.61
N LEU A 232 -13.49 13.06 2.42
CA LEU A 232 -12.16 13.49 2.00
C LEU A 232 -11.13 12.94 2.98
N SER A 233 -9.85 12.95 2.60
CA SER A 233 -8.79 12.81 3.60
C SER A 233 -8.88 13.96 4.61
N ARG A 234 -8.61 13.66 5.89
CA ARG A 234 -8.58 14.65 6.98
C ARG A 234 -7.67 15.83 6.62
N ALA A 235 -6.48 15.54 6.09
CA ALA A 235 -5.52 16.56 5.70
C ALA A 235 -6.09 17.54 4.66
N VAL A 236 -6.82 17.04 3.65
CA VAL A 236 -7.45 17.90 2.64
C VAL A 236 -8.62 18.70 3.22
N ALA A 237 -9.44 18.08 4.08
CA ALA A 237 -10.55 18.77 4.73
C ALA A 237 -10.06 19.92 5.62
N GLU A 238 -9.06 19.67 6.47
CA GLU A 238 -8.46 20.65 7.38
C GLU A 238 -7.73 21.77 6.62
N ALA A 239 -6.94 21.44 5.59
CA ALA A 239 -6.25 22.43 4.76
C ALA A 239 -7.21 23.34 3.98
N ASN A 240 -8.49 22.99 3.91
CA ASN A 240 -9.53 23.75 3.21
C ASN A 240 -10.58 24.35 4.14
N ASP A 241 -10.34 24.35 5.46
CA ASP A 241 -11.25 24.89 6.47
C ASP A 241 -12.67 24.28 6.39
N LEU A 242 -12.77 23.00 6.01
CA LEU A 242 -14.04 22.28 5.99
C LEU A 242 -14.37 21.78 7.40
N HIS A 243 -15.65 21.83 7.75
CA HIS A 243 -16.13 21.25 8.98
C HIS A 243 -16.04 19.72 8.89
N VAL A 244 -15.17 19.13 9.70
CA VAL A 244 -15.06 17.67 9.85
C VAL A 244 -16.15 17.18 10.79
N TRP A 245 -16.91 16.18 10.35
CA TRP A 245 -17.92 15.56 11.18
C TRP A 245 -17.31 14.73 12.30
N GLU A 246 -17.72 14.99 13.53
CA GLU A 246 -17.32 14.19 14.68
C GLU A 246 -18.04 12.83 14.67
N GLY A 247 -17.31 11.76 14.96
CA GLY A 247 -17.86 10.40 15.10
C GLY A 247 -17.73 9.48 13.88
N TYR A 248 -17.19 9.96 12.75
CA TYR A 248 -16.90 9.10 11.60
C TYR A 248 -15.53 9.39 10.98
N SER A 249 -14.61 8.43 11.12
CA SER A 249 -13.31 8.40 10.47
C SER A 249 -12.94 6.97 10.15
N GLU A 250 -12.41 6.73 8.96
CA GLU A 250 -11.83 5.45 8.57
C GLU A 250 -10.44 5.64 7.99
N TYR A 251 -9.66 4.57 7.84
CA TYR A 251 -8.28 4.64 7.37
C TYR A 251 -8.08 3.78 6.14
N LEU A 252 -7.28 4.28 5.19
CA LEU A 252 -6.78 3.54 4.05
C LEU A 252 -5.28 3.35 4.16
N ASP A 253 -4.82 2.15 3.81
CA ASP A 253 -3.40 1.87 3.67
C ASP A 253 -2.87 2.45 2.34
N VAL A 254 -1.56 2.70 2.31
CA VAL A 254 -0.86 3.19 1.13
C VAL A 254 0.09 2.12 0.62
N TYR A 255 0.04 1.86 -0.68
CA TYR A 255 0.87 0.87 -1.34
C TYR A 255 1.66 1.47 -2.49
N LEU A 256 2.90 1.00 -2.64
CA LEU A 256 3.65 1.11 -3.87
C LEU A 256 3.44 -0.17 -4.69
N VAL A 257 2.91 -0.03 -5.89
CA VAL A 257 2.56 -1.14 -6.79
C VAL A 257 3.45 -1.06 -8.03
N MET A 258 3.94 -2.20 -8.48
CA MET A 258 4.96 -2.27 -9.52
C MET A 258 4.79 -3.51 -10.41
N LYS A 259 5.20 -3.38 -11.68
CA LYS A 259 5.16 -4.51 -12.65
C LYS A 259 6.20 -5.57 -12.37
N GLU A 260 7.34 -5.15 -11.83
CA GLU A 260 8.49 -5.98 -11.51
C GLU A 260 8.88 -5.64 -10.07
N PRO A 261 9.41 -6.59 -9.28
CA PRO A 261 9.75 -6.37 -7.88
C PRO A 261 11.05 -5.56 -7.76
N TRP A 262 11.01 -4.27 -8.15
CA TRP A 262 12.16 -3.38 -8.11
C TRP A 262 12.56 -2.96 -6.71
N ILE A 263 11.58 -2.81 -5.82
CA ILE A 263 11.77 -2.37 -4.45
C ILE A 263 10.92 -3.26 -3.54
N VAL A 264 11.46 -3.62 -2.37
CA VAL A 264 10.73 -4.35 -1.33
C VAL A 264 10.40 -3.48 -0.12
N GLU A 265 9.57 -4.00 0.78
CA GLU A 265 9.06 -3.26 1.93
C GLU A 265 10.13 -2.70 2.86
N GLU A 266 11.22 -3.43 3.08
CA GLU A 266 12.29 -3.02 3.98
C GLU A 266 13.17 -1.89 3.42
N GLU A 267 13.02 -1.55 2.15
CA GLU A 267 13.82 -0.51 1.46
C GLU A 267 13.17 0.88 1.53
N PHE A 268 11.94 0.98 2.04
CA PHE A 268 11.28 2.25 2.34
C PHE A 268 11.44 2.64 3.81
N PRO A 269 11.56 3.95 4.10
CA PRO A 269 11.50 4.42 5.48
C PRO A 269 10.15 4.07 6.10
N GLN A 270 10.15 3.81 7.41
CA GLN A 270 8.90 3.78 8.16
C GLN A 270 8.32 5.19 8.21
N PHE A 271 7.09 5.33 7.73
CA PHE A 271 6.37 6.59 7.78
C PHE A 271 5.71 6.71 9.15
N TYR A 272 6.01 7.76 9.90
CA TYR A 272 5.38 8.00 11.20
C TYR A 272 4.34 9.10 11.06
N PRO A 273 3.09 8.92 11.53
CA PRO A 273 2.15 10.02 11.61
C PRO A 273 2.67 11.07 12.59
N LYS A 274 2.64 12.36 12.20
CA LYS A 274 3.01 13.49 13.07
C LYS A 274 2.06 13.69 14.26
N THR A 275 1.06 12.83 14.45
CA THR A 275 -0.03 12.96 15.43
C THR A 275 -0.32 11.66 16.18
N ALA A 276 0.71 10.93 16.61
CA ALA A 276 0.56 10.04 17.77
C ALA A 276 0.99 10.82 19.03
N PRO A 277 0.15 10.98 20.07
CA PRO A 277 0.63 11.54 21.32
C PRO A 277 1.79 10.68 21.86
N MET A 278 2.95 11.32 22.07
CA MET A 278 4.12 10.77 22.75
C MET A 278 3.79 10.48 24.23
N HIS A 279 3.03 9.43 24.50
CA HIS A 279 2.89 8.86 25.83
C HIS A 279 2.88 7.33 25.75
N ALA A 280 3.99 6.74 25.30
CA ALA A 280 4.26 5.31 25.52
C ALA A 280 5.74 4.93 25.25
N PHE A 281 6.73 5.74 25.63
CA PHE A 281 8.12 5.29 25.68
C PHE A 281 8.88 5.99 26.81
N GLU A 282 8.42 5.79 28.04
CA GLU A 282 9.25 5.93 29.24
C GLU A 282 8.97 4.74 30.15
N SER A 283 9.73 3.65 29.98
CA SER A 283 10.16 2.74 31.07
C SER A 283 10.86 1.49 30.51
N ILE A 284 12.07 1.67 29.97
CA ILE A 284 13.14 0.68 30.11
C ILE A 284 14.44 1.45 30.31
N ASN A 285 14.70 1.85 31.55
CA ASN A 285 16.01 2.01 32.17
C ASN A 285 15.83 2.54 33.61
N ALA A 286 15.58 1.62 34.53
CA ALA A 286 15.92 1.69 35.94
C ALA A 286 15.99 0.25 36.47
#